data_AF-A0A938WKM4-F1
#
_entry.id   AF-A0A938WKM4-F1
#
_cell.length_a   1.000
_cell.length_b   1.000
_cell.length_c   1.000
_cell.angle_alpha   90.00
_cell.angle_beta   90.00
_cell.angle_gamma   90.00
#
_symmetry.space_group_name_H-M   'P 1'
#
loop_
_entity.id
_entity.type
_entity.pdbx_description
1 polymer ?
#
loop_
_entity_poly.entity_id
_entity_poly.type
_entity_poly.pdbx_seq_one_letter_code
_entity_poly.pdbx_strand_id
1 'polypeptide(L)'
;MKIQVKKTIATAAWTLSDLCVSCADGSPLAVIMLEKPTDVADRDYLNTYGVLKSYVNKEAGSPFVLATAVNHADFQSEGLAYSTALSNFDGIDLDGDCSPSTLIDGNGEYGFNAMKAAVYAAQNAGTAVFGGTLCSTQGQAAAHLRQLIAPIIIPSDPKTLVTMVADFEADEQGGHYAMTNGNQGVVEKDPTGKSGNVLHVGTADDFCKYSYPKFHVRLKPGKTLADYGSIALDMFLIDGRGQWGSGMRVVINGTEMNCGKGPSAFGCMPNAWAREAINIPIISVAEGSTGDGRIAITDDLAKLSEFDLAIGSGSGEWHA
;
A
#
# COMPACT_ATOMS: atom_id res chain seq x y z
N MET A 1 -10.64 -8.04 19.79
CA MET A 1 -10.37 -8.65 21.11
C MET A 1 -9.43 -7.72 21.87
N LYS A 2 -9.93 -6.99 22.88
CA LYS A 2 -9.13 -6.05 23.68
C LYS A 2 -8.98 -6.61 25.09
N ILE A 3 -7.74 -6.83 25.52
CA ILE A 3 -7.41 -7.17 26.91
C ILE A 3 -6.79 -5.91 27.52
N GLN A 4 -7.27 -5.51 28.69
CA GLN A 4 -6.77 -4.36 29.46
C GLN A 4 -6.57 -4.82 30.90
N VAL A 5 -5.40 -4.53 31.46
CA VAL A 5 -5.07 -4.78 32.88
C VAL A 5 -5.08 -3.42 33.59
N LYS A 6 -5.99 -3.23 34.55
CA LYS A 6 -6.04 -2.04 35.41
C LYS A 6 -5.35 -2.34 36.73
N LYS A 7 -4.43 -1.45 37.15
CA LYS A 7 -3.86 -1.40 38.49
C LYS A 7 -4.84 -0.69 39.43
N THR A 8 -5.29 -1.36 40.49
CA THR A 8 -6.05 -0.77 41.59
C THR A 8 -5.06 -0.28 42.65
N ILE A 9 -4.98 1.03 42.86
CA ILE A 9 -4.26 1.63 43.98
C ILE A 9 -5.29 1.85 45.10
N ALA A 10 -5.14 1.16 46.22
CA ALA A 10 -5.97 1.35 47.40
C ALA A 10 -5.46 2.58 48.19
N THR A 11 -6.32 3.59 48.29
CA THR A 11 -6.08 4.80 49.09
C THR A 11 -6.48 4.50 50.54
N ALA A 12 -5.52 4.38 51.45
CA ALA A 12 -5.79 4.36 52.88
C ALA A 12 -5.90 5.81 53.38
N ALA A 13 -7.14 6.26 53.63
CA ALA A 13 -7.44 7.52 54.27
C ALA A 13 -7.23 7.40 55.79
N TRP A 14 -6.55 8.38 56.36
CA TRP A 14 -6.29 8.52 57.80
C TRP A 14 -7.55 8.99 58.52
N THR A 15 -7.90 8.35 59.63
CA THR A 15 -8.68 9.00 60.70
C THR A 15 -7.97 8.75 62.02
N LEU A 16 -7.42 9.84 62.55
CA LEU A 16 -6.86 10.00 63.88
C LEU A 16 -7.99 9.96 64.91
N SER A 17 -7.86 9.17 65.96
CA SER A 17 -8.64 9.35 67.19
C SER A 17 -7.79 8.98 68.39
N ASP A 18 -7.37 10.00 69.12
CA ASP A 18 -6.68 9.94 70.41
C ASP A 18 -7.56 9.26 71.47
N LEU A 19 -6.97 8.36 72.25
CA LEU A 19 -7.40 8.03 73.61
C LEU A 19 -6.20 8.14 74.55
N CYS A 20 -6.34 8.99 75.57
CA CYS A 20 -5.32 9.31 76.56
C CYS A 20 -5.14 8.23 77.64
N VAL A 21 -3.86 7.99 77.98
CA VAL A 21 -3.24 7.85 79.31
C VAL A 21 -3.66 6.73 80.28
N SER A 22 -2.69 5.88 80.62
CA SER A 22 -2.29 5.62 82.02
C SER A 22 -0.86 5.08 82.05
N CYS A 23 0.06 5.80 82.70
CA CYS A 23 1.37 5.26 83.05
C CYS A 23 1.20 4.10 84.02
N ALA A 24 1.89 2.99 83.75
CA ALA A 24 2.29 2.04 84.77
C ALA A 24 3.80 1.84 84.62
N ASP A 25 4.55 2.35 85.59
CA ASP A 25 5.99 2.14 85.73
C ASP A 25 6.28 0.64 85.88
N GLY A 26 7.24 0.13 85.11
CA GLY A 26 7.84 -1.19 85.38
C GLY A 26 8.28 -1.96 84.15
N SER A 27 9.39 -1.55 83.54
CA SER A 27 10.44 -2.41 82.95
C SER A 27 11.45 -1.51 82.22
N PRO A 28 12.77 -1.69 82.39
CA PRO A 28 13.73 -1.07 81.49
C PRO A 28 13.58 -1.81 80.17
N LEU A 29 12.70 -1.33 79.29
CA LEU A 29 12.69 -1.75 77.90
C LEU A 29 14.07 -1.38 77.37
N ALA A 30 14.92 -2.41 77.32
CA ALA A 30 16.20 -2.42 76.65
C ALA A 30 16.05 -1.55 75.41
N VAL A 31 16.90 -0.53 75.31
CA VAL A 31 17.03 0.35 74.15
C VAL A 31 16.85 -0.53 72.92
N ILE A 32 15.65 -0.49 72.35
CA ILE A 32 15.36 -1.16 71.10
C ILE A 32 16.18 -0.30 70.16
N MET A 33 17.40 -0.74 69.85
CA MET A 33 18.19 -0.09 68.82
C MET A 33 17.37 -0.33 67.56
N LEU A 34 16.51 0.64 67.23
CA LEU A 34 15.79 0.65 65.98
C LEU A 34 16.87 0.67 64.91
N GLU A 35 17.10 -0.50 64.33
CA GLU A 35 17.99 -0.64 63.21
C GLU A 35 17.43 0.25 62.09
N LYS A 36 18.28 1.14 61.61
CA LYS A 36 17.88 2.14 60.64
C LYS A 36 17.25 1.43 59.43
N PRO A 37 16.05 1.83 58.98
CA PRO A 37 15.44 1.22 57.81
C PRO A 37 16.42 1.28 56.64
N THR A 38 16.55 0.18 55.90
CA THR A 38 17.53 0.03 54.81
C THR A 38 17.44 1.18 53.80
N ASP A 39 16.23 1.63 53.44
CA ASP A 39 16.01 2.78 52.55
C ASP A 39 16.65 4.10 53.04
N VAL A 40 16.62 4.35 54.36
CA VAL A 40 17.25 5.54 54.95
C VAL A 40 18.77 5.34 55.09
N ALA A 41 19.23 4.10 55.31
CA ALA A 41 20.66 3.78 55.32
C ALA A 41 21.29 3.96 53.93
N ASP A 42 20.63 3.47 52.89
CA ASP A 42 21.05 3.58 51.50
C ASP A 42 21.05 5.03 51.02
N ARG A 43 20.01 5.80 51.36
CA ARG A 43 19.97 7.24 51.01
C ARG A 43 21.06 8.04 51.69
N ASP A 44 21.35 7.79 52.96
CA ASP A 44 22.44 8.50 53.66
C ASP A 44 23.80 8.09 53.11
N TYR A 45 23.98 6.82 52.73
CA TYR A 45 25.18 6.37 52.03
C TYR A 45 25.33 7.08 50.67
N LEU A 46 24.28 7.16 49.86
CA LEU A 46 24.30 7.88 48.57
C LEU A 46 24.57 9.38 48.75
N ASN A 47 24.05 9.99 49.81
CA ASN A 47 24.30 11.40 50.14
C ASN A 47 25.75 11.69 50.56
N THR A 48 26.57 10.67 50.83
CA THR A 48 28.01 10.87 51.09
C THR A 48 28.81 11.20 49.82
N TYR A 49 28.26 10.88 48.64
CA TYR A 49 28.92 11.14 47.37
C TYR A 49 28.62 12.56 46.86
N GLY A 50 29.58 13.14 46.15
CA GLY A 50 29.40 14.39 45.40
C GLY A 50 28.55 14.17 44.14
N VAL A 51 28.30 15.26 43.40
CA VAL A 51 27.59 15.17 42.11
C VAL A 51 28.41 14.45 41.06
N LEU A 52 27.77 13.69 40.16
CA LEU A 52 28.49 12.83 39.19
C LEU A 52 29.49 13.58 38.32
N LYS A 53 29.14 14.75 37.78
CA LYS A 53 30.04 15.60 36.99
C LYS A 53 31.31 16.03 37.73
N SER A 54 31.33 16.01 39.06
CA SER A 54 32.53 16.34 39.86
C SER A 54 33.62 15.26 39.79
N TYR A 55 33.25 14.02 39.47
CA TYR A 55 34.18 12.89 39.34
C TYR A 55 34.77 12.75 37.93
N VAL A 56 34.29 13.53 36.96
CA VAL A 56 34.82 13.53 35.59
C VAL A 56 35.89 14.62 35.48
N ASN A 57 37.14 14.23 35.30
CA ASN A 57 38.22 15.18 35.07
C ASN A 57 38.13 15.72 33.63
N LYS A 58 37.84 17.02 33.49
CA LYS A 58 37.79 17.70 32.20
C LYS A 58 39.01 18.59 32.07
N GLU A 59 39.91 18.24 31.15
CA GLU A 59 40.97 19.15 30.75
C GLU A 59 40.39 20.45 30.17
N ALA A 60 41.11 21.56 30.32
CA ALA A 60 40.69 22.84 29.78
C ALA A 60 40.51 22.73 28.25
N GLY A 61 39.28 22.94 27.78
CA GLY A 61 38.91 22.80 26.36
C GLY A 61 38.48 21.39 25.93
N SER A 62 38.31 20.44 26.86
CA SER A 62 37.77 19.11 26.52
C SER A 62 36.35 19.21 25.93
N PRO A 63 36.08 18.60 24.77
CA PRO A 63 34.75 18.58 24.16
C PRO A 63 33.80 17.57 24.83
N PHE A 64 34.25 16.84 25.86
CA PHE A 64 33.47 15.80 26.50
C PHE A 64 32.34 16.38 27.38
N VAL A 65 31.11 15.94 27.13
CA VAL A 65 29.90 16.31 27.87
C VAL A 65 29.35 15.06 28.54
N LEU A 66 29.25 15.05 29.87
CA LEU A 66 28.56 13.99 30.59
C LEU A 66 27.06 14.30 30.55
N ALA A 67 26.31 13.57 29.73
CA ALA A 67 24.88 13.75 29.56
C ALA A 67 24.07 12.58 30.10
N THR A 68 22.78 12.81 30.39
CA THR A 68 21.81 11.78 30.78
C THR A 68 20.56 11.83 29.91
N ALA A 69 19.89 10.71 29.72
CA ALA A 69 18.62 10.66 29.00
C ALA A 69 17.47 11.10 29.91
N VAL A 70 16.65 12.04 29.44
CA VAL A 70 15.43 12.51 30.10
C VAL A 70 14.40 12.80 29.01
N ASN A 71 13.20 12.22 29.10
CA ASN A 71 12.14 12.57 28.15
C ASN A 71 11.76 14.07 28.28
N HIS A 72 11.17 14.63 27.23
CA HIS A 72 10.86 16.05 27.18
C HIS A 72 9.86 16.48 28.26
N ALA A 73 8.88 15.63 28.59
CA ALA A 73 7.80 15.97 29.53
C ALA A 73 8.31 16.06 30.98
N ASP A 74 9.16 15.13 31.38
CA ASP A 74 9.80 15.09 32.69
C ASP A 74 10.78 16.24 32.85
N PHE A 75 11.51 16.59 31.78
CA PHE A 75 12.38 17.76 31.78
C PHE A 75 11.57 19.06 31.91
N GLN A 76 10.43 19.17 31.25
CA GLN A 76 9.53 20.34 31.35
C GLN A 76 8.78 20.45 32.67
N SER A 77 8.55 19.34 33.36
CA SER A 77 7.85 19.33 34.65
C SER A 77 8.63 20.01 35.78
N GLU A 78 9.92 20.29 35.56
CA GLU A 78 10.87 20.82 36.55
C GLU A 78 10.91 20.00 37.86
N GLY A 79 10.53 18.72 37.80
CA GLY A 79 10.46 17.81 38.94
C GLY A 79 11.81 17.18 39.30
N LEU A 80 11.75 15.99 39.90
CA LEU A 80 12.93 15.26 40.35
C LEU A 80 13.91 14.99 39.20
N ALA A 81 13.44 14.47 38.07
CA ALA A 81 14.28 14.15 36.92
C ALA A 81 15.05 15.37 36.39
N TYR A 82 14.38 16.53 36.28
CA TYR A 82 15.00 17.79 35.91
C TYR A 82 16.09 18.21 36.90
N SER A 83 15.79 18.23 38.20
CA SER A 83 16.75 18.62 39.24
C SER A 83 17.96 17.67 39.30
N THR A 84 17.75 16.37 39.14
CA THR A 84 18.80 15.35 39.10
C THR A 84 19.68 15.53 37.87
N ALA A 85 19.09 15.78 36.69
CA ALA A 85 19.82 16.02 35.45
C ALA A 85 20.76 17.24 35.58
N LEU A 86 20.25 18.39 36.02
CA LEU A 86 21.05 19.61 36.11
C LEU A 86 22.14 19.56 37.20
N SER A 87 21.84 18.91 38.33
CA SER A 87 22.80 18.79 39.43
C SER A 87 23.97 17.86 39.08
N ASN A 88 23.71 16.75 38.37
CA ASN A 88 24.70 15.69 38.16
C ASN A 88 25.35 15.67 36.78
N PHE A 89 24.73 16.29 35.76
CA PHE A 89 25.17 16.19 34.36
C PHE A 89 25.40 17.58 33.75
N ASP A 90 26.09 17.60 32.60
CA ASP A 90 26.40 18.80 31.82
C ASP A 90 25.48 18.98 30.60
N GLY A 91 24.75 17.93 30.24
CA GLY A 91 23.80 17.93 29.15
C GLY A 91 22.72 16.88 29.32
N ILE A 92 21.76 16.91 28.41
CA ILE A 92 20.65 15.96 28.35
C ILE A 92 20.49 15.40 26.94
N ASP A 93 20.03 14.15 26.86
CA ASP A 93 19.47 13.54 25.66
C ASP A 93 17.95 13.45 25.85
N LEU A 94 17.17 13.84 24.85
CA LEU A 94 15.71 13.86 24.90
C LEU A 94 15.07 12.47 24.67
N ASP A 95 15.83 11.40 24.89
CA ASP A 95 15.38 9.99 24.89
C ASP A 95 14.55 9.58 23.65
N GLY A 96 14.91 10.12 22.48
CA GLY A 96 14.22 9.79 21.22
C GLY A 96 12.92 10.57 20.95
N ASP A 97 12.53 11.51 21.83
CA ASP A 97 11.37 12.40 21.60
C ASP A 97 11.55 13.33 20.40
N CYS A 98 12.77 13.44 19.87
CA CYS A 98 13.11 14.19 18.65
C CYS A 98 13.49 13.28 17.47
N SER A 99 13.00 12.04 17.44
CA SER A 99 13.18 11.14 16.29
C SER A 99 12.26 11.50 15.11
N PRO A 100 12.54 11.04 13.89
CA PRO A 100 11.64 11.25 12.76
C PRO A 100 10.21 10.75 13.02
N SER A 101 10.05 9.69 13.80
CA SER A 101 8.72 9.15 14.16
C SER A 101 7.88 10.06 15.05
N THR A 102 8.50 10.97 15.79
CA THR A 102 7.80 11.95 16.64
C THR A 102 7.73 13.33 15.98
N LEU A 103 8.68 13.67 15.10
CA LEU A 103 8.76 14.95 14.41
C LEU A 103 7.94 15.02 13.12
N ILE A 104 7.70 13.89 12.44
CA ILE A 104 6.99 13.85 11.16
C ILE A 104 5.66 13.13 11.36
N ASP A 105 4.56 13.81 11.03
CA ASP A 105 3.24 13.22 11.12
C ASP A 105 2.95 12.23 9.98
N GLY A 106 1.74 11.67 9.96
CA GLY A 106 1.33 10.74 8.90
C GLY A 106 1.30 11.34 7.50
N ASN A 107 1.19 12.67 7.37
CA ASN A 107 1.11 13.41 6.11
C ASN A 107 2.47 13.96 5.64
N GLY A 108 3.52 13.81 6.45
CA GLY A 108 4.85 14.35 6.14
C GLY A 108 5.08 15.76 6.66
N GLU A 109 4.20 16.30 7.50
CA GLU A 109 4.39 17.61 8.12
C GLU A 109 5.29 17.51 9.34
N TYR A 110 6.17 18.50 9.49
CA TYR A 110 7.11 18.57 10.60
C TYR A 110 6.52 19.32 11.80
N GLY A 111 6.47 18.66 12.96
CA GLY A 111 6.05 19.23 14.25
C GLY A 111 7.22 19.47 15.19
N PHE A 112 7.85 20.64 15.13
CA PHE A 112 9.01 20.96 15.99
C PHE A 112 8.66 21.54 17.38
N ASN A 113 7.38 21.57 17.76
CA ASN A 113 6.96 22.29 18.98
C ASN A 113 7.55 21.69 20.26
N ALA A 114 7.53 20.37 20.40
CA ALA A 114 8.08 19.69 21.58
C ALA A 114 9.60 19.87 21.68
N MET A 115 10.32 19.69 20.56
CA MET A 115 11.76 19.94 20.46
C MET A 115 12.11 21.38 20.81
N LYS A 116 11.39 22.35 20.24
CA LYS A 116 11.59 23.77 20.49
C LYS A 116 11.40 24.11 21.97
N ALA A 117 10.36 23.58 22.60
CA ALA A 117 10.10 23.81 24.01
C ALA A 117 11.16 23.16 24.92
N ALA A 118 11.62 21.95 24.59
CA ALA A 118 12.70 21.28 25.32
C ALA A 118 14.05 22.02 25.18
N VAL A 119 14.40 22.46 23.97
CA VAL A 119 15.62 23.23 23.70
C VAL A 119 15.59 24.58 24.44
N TYR A 120 14.45 25.27 24.49
CA TYR A 120 14.34 26.51 25.27
C TYR A 120 14.42 26.28 26.78
N ALA A 121 13.80 25.23 27.31
CA ALA A 121 13.94 24.88 28.72
C ALA A 121 15.40 24.60 29.07
N ALA A 122 16.10 23.84 28.23
CA ALA A 122 17.51 23.55 28.42
C ALA A 122 18.41 24.79 28.30
N GLN A 123 18.11 25.68 27.35
CA GLN A 123 18.80 26.96 27.19
C GLN A 123 18.64 27.83 28.44
N ASN A 124 17.42 27.93 28.99
CA ASN A 124 17.15 28.69 30.21
C ASN A 124 17.86 28.07 31.43
N ALA A 125 17.98 26.75 31.47
CA ALA A 125 18.71 26.01 32.48
C ALA A 125 20.24 26.03 32.31
N GLY A 126 20.75 26.56 31.19
CA GLY A 126 22.18 26.57 30.87
C GLY A 126 22.77 25.19 30.61
N THR A 127 21.98 24.24 30.10
CA THR A 127 22.42 22.86 29.81
C THR A 127 22.43 22.55 28.30
N ALA A 128 23.36 21.70 27.87
CA ALA A 128 23.45 21.28 26.48
C ALA A 128 22.40 20.20 26.15
N VAL A 129 21.89 20.18 24.92
CA VAL A 129 20.92 19.17 24.45
C VAL A 129 21.54 18.38 23.32
N PHE A 130 21.49 17.05 23.45
CA PHE A 130 21.71 16.14 22.34
C PHE A 130 20.39 15.94 21.57
N GLY A 131 20.38 16.35 20.30
CA GLY A 131 19.17 16.44 19.47
C GLY A 131 18.61 15.12 18.96
N GLY A 132 19.12 13.98 19.41
CA GLY A 132 18.67 12.66 18.96
C GLY A 132 19.07 12.32 17.51
N THR A 133 18.48 11.26 16.97
CA THR A 133 18.92 10.64 15.71
C THR A 133 18.16 11.18 14.50
N LEU A 134 18.88 11.71 13.50
CA LEU A 134 18.28 12.19 12.24
C LEU A 134 17.93 11.06 11.27
N CYS A 135 18.78 10.03 11.19
CA CYS A 135 18.60 8.89 10.30
C CYS A 135 18.97 7.60 11.03
N SER A 136 18.06 6.64 11.04
CA SER A 136 18.24 5.34 11.69
C SER A 136 17.39 4.28 10.99
N THR A 137 17.73 3.02 11.20
CA THR A 137 16.87 1.89 10.80
C THR A 137 15.63 1.74 11.69
N GLN A 138 15.59 2.44 12.83
CA GLN A 138 14.48 2.47 13.77
C GLN A 138 13.99 3.92 13.99
N GLY A 139 12.81 4.10 14.58
CA GLY A 139 12.26 5.44 14.90
C GLY A 139 11.92 6.31 13.68
N GLN A 140 11.58 5.69 12.54
CA GLN A 140 11.21 6.38 11.30
C GLN A 140 9.70 6.67 11.21
N ALA A 141 9.32 7.69 10.43
CA ALA A 141 7.93 8.08 10.19
C ALA A 141 7.20 7.10 9.26
N ALA A 142 6.92 5.90 9.78
CA ALA A 142 6.53 4.76 8.96
C ALA A 142 5.17 4.93 8.24
N ALA A 143 4.27 5.78 8.75
CA ALA A 143 3.02 6.10 8.07
C ALA A 143 3.29 6.94 6.80
N HIS A 144 4.03 8.04 6.95
CA HIS A 144 4.44 8.90 5.83
C HIS A 144 5.29 8.16 4.80
N LEU A 145 6.33 7.44 5.23
CA LEU A 145 7.20 6.70 4.32
C LEU A 145 6.43 5.64 3.51
N ARG A 146 5.41 5.00 4.11
CA ARG A 146 4.54 4.05 3.38
C ARG A 146 3.62 4.74 2.39
N GLN A 147 3.20 5.98 2.64
CA GLN A 147 2.43 6.75 1.66
C GLN A 147 3.28 7.11 0.43
N LEU A 148 4.55 7.48 0.62
CA LEU A 148 5.45 7.82 -0.49
C LEU A 148 5.70 6.66 -1.45
N ILE A 149 5.66 5.42 -0.94
CA ILE A 149 5.79 4.19 -1.73
C ILE A 149 4.46 3.50 -1.99
N ALA A 150 3.33 4.13 -1.61
CA ALA A 150 2.02 3.54 -1.83
C ALA A 150 1.81 3.39 -3.34
N PRO A 151 1.22 2.26 -3.79
CA PRO A 151 0.87 2.11 -5.19
C PRO A 151 0.02 3.29 -5.64
N ILE A 152 0.37 3.89 -6.77
CA ILE A 152 -0.48 4.88 -7.42
C ILE A 152 -1.76 4.14 -7.83
N ILE A 153 -2.85 4.41 -7.11
CA ILE A 153 -4.17 3.95 -7.51
C ILE A 153 -4.57 4.84 -8.69
N ILE A 154 -4.50 4.30 -9.91
CA ILE A 154 -5.06 4.95 -11.10
C ILE A 154 -6.59 4.87 -10.93
N PRO A 155 -7.29 5.97 -10.59
CA PRO A 155 -8.72 5.93 -10.36
C PRO A 155 -9.40 6.02 -11.73
N SER A 156 -9.65 4.89 -12.34
CA SER A 156 -10.48 4.82 -13.54
C SER A 156 -11.41 3.63 -13.44
N ASP A 157 -12.70 3.92 -13.48
CA ASP A 157 -13.75 2.94 -13.74
C ASP A 157 -13.35 2.15 -15.00
N PRO A 158 -13.11 0.82 -14.93
CA PRO A 158 -12.64 0.04 -16.07
C PRO A 158 -13.54 0.20 -17.30
N LYS A 159 -14.83 0.54 -17.11
CA LYS A 159 -15.78 0.81 -18.21
C LYS A 159 -15.56 2.12 -18.96
N THR A 160 -14.82 3.09 -18.40
CA THR A 160 -14.53 4.37 -19.08
C THR A 160 -13.24 4.34 -19.93
N LEU A 161 -12.31 3.43 -19.64
CA LEU A 161 -11.10 3.17 -20.43
C LEU A 161 -11.31 2.20 -21.59
N VAL A 162 -12.40 1.44 -21.57
CA VAL A 162 -12.78 0.55 -22.68
C VAL A 162 -13.67 1.31 -23.64
N THR A 163 -13.27 1.36 -24.92
CA THR A 163 -14.18 1.74 -26.00
C THR A 163 -14.85 0.47 -26.47
N MET A 164 -16.14 0.30 -26.15
CA MET A 164 -16.92 -0.83 -26.61
C MET A 164 -17.09 -0.72 -28.13
N VAL A 165 -16.52 -1.68 -28.86
CA VAL A 165 -16.55 -1.70 -30.32
C VAL A 165 -17.83 -2.34 -30.85
N ALA A 166 -18.30 -3.39 -30.18
CA ALA A 166 -19.53 -4.08 -30.52
C ALA A 166 -20.19 -4.56 -29.22
N ASP A 167 -21.47 -4.21 -29.04
CA ASP A 167 -22.34 -4.67 -27.96
C ASP A 167 -23.64 -5.16 -28.60
N PHE A 168 -23.82 -6.48 -28.63
CA PHE A 168 -24.91 -7.12 -29.37
C PHE A 168 -26.25 -7.06 -28.62
N GLU A 169 -26.26 -6.59 -27.37
CA GLU A 169 -27.43 -6.62 -26.49
C GLU A 169 -28.63 -5.84 -27.04
N ALA A 170 -28.38 -4.80 -27.84
CA ALA A 170 -29.42 -3.98 -28.47
C ALA A 170 -29.79 -4.44 -29.90
N ASP A 171 -29.06 -5.41 -30.46
CA ASP A 171 -29.27 -5.83 -31.84
C ASP A 171 -30.48 -6.76 -31.99
N GLU A 172 -31.07 -6.77 -33.18
CA GLU A 172 -32.17 -7.66 -33.52
C GLU A 172 -31.67 -9.10 -33.69
N GLN A 173 -32.38 -10.06 -33.08
CA GLN A 173 -32.08 -11.48 -33.24
C GLN A 173 -32.24 -11.89 -34.71
N GLY A 174 -31.24 -12.59 -35.26
CA GLY A 174 -31.12 -12.92 -36.67
C GLY A 174 -30.42 -11.84 -37.51
N GLY A 175 -29.99 -10.73 -36.90
CA GLY A 175 -29.11 -9.75 -37.52
C GLY A 175 -27.78 -10.38 -37.95
N HIS A 176 -27.17 -9.86 -39.01
CA HIS A 176 -25.94 -10.40 -39.58
C HIS A 176 -24.80 -9.39 -39.51
N TYR A 177 -23.62 -9.87 -39.13
CA TYR A 177 -22.36 -9.14 -39.25
C TYR A 177 -21.58 -9.60 -40.48
N ALA A 178 -20.91 -8.66 -41.13
CA ALA A 178 -20.02 -8.98 -42.23
C ALA A 178 -18.85 -9.85 -41.73
N MET A 179 -18.41 -10.78 -42.56
CA MET A 179 -17.27 -11.66 -42.27
C MET A 179 -16.10 -11.33 -43.19
N THR A 180 -14.86 -11.65 -42.81
CA THR A 180 -13.69 -11.48 -43.68
C THR A 180 -13.72 -12.44 -44.85
N ASN A 181 -14.20 -13.67 -44.62
CA ASN A 181 -14.40 -14.72 -45.61
C ASN A 181 -15.76 -15.42 -45.34
N GLY A 182 -16.01 -16.58 -45.95
CA GLY A 182 -17.30 -17.27 -45.88
C GLY A 182 -17.81 -17.63 -44.47
N ASN A 183 -18.98 -18.28 -44.45
CA ASN A 183 -19.80 -18.62 -43.27
C ASN A 183 -20.51 -17.39 -42.66
N GLN A 184 -20.86 -17.44 -41.37
CA GLN A 184 -21.78 -16.50 -40.75
C GLN A 184 -21.26 -15.86 -39.45
N GLY A 185 -21.78 -14.67 -39.18
CA GLY A 185 -21.86 -14.06 -37.86
C GLY A 185 -23.31 -13.60 -37.64
N VAL A 186 -24.07 -14.30 -36.81
CA VAL A 186 -25.51 -14.06 -36.59
C VAL A 186 -25.76 -13.68 -35.15
N VAL A 187 -26.60 -12.66 -34.92
CA VAL A 187 -27.01 -12.28 -33.57
C VAL A 187 -28.04 -13.27 -33.05
N GLU A 188 -27.71 -13.95 -31.97
CA GLU A 188 -28.56 -14.95 -31.32
C GLU A 188 -28.60 -14.74 -29.81
N LYS A 189 -29.47 -15.46 -29.11
CA LYS A 189 -29.49 -15.41 -27.65
C LYS A 189 -28.28 -16.12 -27.08
N ASP A 190 -27.78 -15.64 -25.94
CA ASP A 190 -26.72 -16.32 -25.20
C ASP A 190 -27.10 -17.80 -24.96
N PRO A 191 -26.27 -18.76 -25.38
CA PRO A 191 -26.54 -20.20 -25.20
C PRO A 191 -26.71 -20.60 -23.73
N THR A 192 -26.16 -19.81 -22.80
CA THR A 192 -26.28 -20.05 -21.35
C THR A 192 -27.43 -19.27 -20.68
N GLY A 193 -28.09 -18.37 -21.41
CA GLY A 193 -29.16 -17.51 -20.92
C GLY A 193 -28.75 -16.54 -19.82
N LYS A 194 -27.45 -16.21 -19.68
CA LYS A 194 -26.91 -15.31 -18.65
C LYS A 194 -26.77 -13.87 -19.14
N SER A 195 -26.50 -13.70 -20.43
CA SER A 195 -26.53 -12.44 -21.19
C SER A 195 -27.79 -12.38 -22.07
N GLY A 196 -28.05 -11.24 -22.72
CA GLY A 196 -29.14 -11.15 -23.68
C GLY A 196 -28.71 -11.71 -25.04
N ASN A 197 -28.23 -10.84 -25.92
CA ASN A 197 -27.86 -11.20 -27.28
C ASN A 197 -26.33 -11.26 -27.46
N VAL A 198 -25.88 -12.19 -28.31
CA VAL A 198 -24.47 -12.46 -28.62
C VAL A 198 -24.29 -12.74 -30.10
N LEU A 199 -23.07 -12.62 -30.61
CA LEU A 199 -22.75 -12.97 -31.99
C LEU A 199 -22.28 -14.42 -32.09
N HIS A 200 -23.09 -15.25 -32.74
CA HIS A 200 -22.77 -16.64 -33.07
C HIS A 200 -21.96 -16.69 -34.37
N VAL A 201 -20.76 -17.26 -34.31
CA VAL A 201 -19.82 -17.34 -35.41
C VAL A 201 -19.63 -18.79 -35.86
N GLY A 202 -19.99 -19.07 -37.10
CA GLY A 202 -19.94 -20.42 -37.67
C GLY A 202 -21.21 -21.24 -37.43
N THR A 203 -21.17 -22.53 -37.80
CA THR A 203 -22.24 -23.51 -37.58
C THR A 203 -21.65 -24.89 -37.27
N ALA A 204 -22.47 -25.83 -36.82
CA ALA A 204 -22.04 -27.21 -36.59
C ALA A 204 -21.66 -27.97 -37.89
N ASP A 205 -22.28 -27.62 -39.02
CA ASP A 205 -22.10 -28.31 -40.31
C ASP A 205 -20.99 -27.69 -41.17
N ASP A 206 -20.77 -26.38 -41.05
CA ASP A 206 -19.65 -25.67 -41.64
C ASP A 206 -19.08 -24.70 -40.61
N PHE A 207 -17.79 -24.86 -40.29
CA PHE A 207 -17.08 -24.02 -39.34
C PHE A 207 -16.47 -22.79 -40.02
N CYS A 208 -16.19 -21.74 -39.24
CA CYS A 208 -15.37 -20.64 -39.73
C CYS A 208 -13.93 -21.11 -39.89
N LYS A 209 -13.45 -21.09 -41.14
CA LYS A 209 -12.08 -21.48 -41.52
C LYS A 209 -11.28 -20.23 -41.86
N TYR A 210 -10.54 -19.70 -40.88
CA TYR A 210 -9.83 -18.42 -41.05
C TYR A 210 -10.76 -17.30 -41.58
N SER A 211 -11.96 -17.23 -40.99
CA SER A 211 -13.00 -16.25 -41.28
C SER A 211 -13.40 -15.57 -39.98
N TYR A 212 -13.45 -14.24 -39.98
CA TYR A 212 -13.59 -13.41 -38.79
C TYR A 212 -14.72 -12.40 -38.95
N PRO A 213 -15.55 -12.17 -37.92
CA PRO A 213 -16.52 -11.09 -37.96
C PRO A 213 -15.82 -9.74 -38.06
N LYS A 214 -16.39 -8.85 -38.88
CA LYS A 214 -15.90 -7.50 -39.16
C LYS A 214 -16.76 -6.47 -38.43
N PHE A 215 -16.08 -5.48 -37.87
CA PHE A 215 -16.65 -4.37 -37.14
C PHE A 215 -16.07 -3.07 -37.67
N HIS A 216 -16.94 -2.11 -37.97
CA HIS A 216 -16.50 -0.76 -38.31
C HIS A 216 -16.31 0.02 -37.01
N VAL A 217 -15.08 0.44 -36.73
CA VAL A 217 -14.70 1.08 -35.47
C VAL A 217 -14.50 2.57 -35.68
N ARG A 218 -15.17 3.39 -34.87
CA ARG A 218 -14.89 4.81 -34.73
C ARG A 218 -14.49 5.10 -33.28
N LEU A 219 -13.25 5.54 -33.09
CA LEU A 219 -12.71 5.85 -31.77
C LEU A 219 -13.28 7.18 -31.23
N LYS A 220 -13.16 7.37 -29.91
CA LYS A 220 -13.56 8.62 -29.26
C LYS A 220 -12.85 9.84 -29.91
N PRO A 221 -13.50 11.02 -29.98
CA PRO A 221 -12.91 12.21 -30.58
C PRO A 221 -11.52 12.54 -30.00
N GLY A 222 -10.56 12.82 -30.87
CA GLY A 222 -9.19 13.14 -30.49
C GLY A 222 -8.34 11.94 -30.05
N LYS A 223 -8.85 10.71 -30.20
CA LYS A 223 -8.10 9.47 -29.97
C LYS A 223 -7.72 8.76 -31.27
N THR A 224 -6.56 8.14 -31.28
CA THR A 224 -6.11 7.23 -32.34
C THR A 224 -5.85 5.84 -31.78
N LEU A 225 -5.61 4.85 -32.64
CA LEU A 225 -5.31 3.48 -32.22
C LEU A 225 -4.10 3.40 -31.28
N ALA A 226 -3.12 4.30 -31.43
CA ALA A 226 -1.96 4.43 -30.54
C ALA A 226 -2.33 4.72 -29.07
N ASP A 227 -3.48 5.34 -28.81
CA ASP A 227 -3.95 5.63 -27.45
C ASP A 227 -4.50 4.38 -26.72
N TYR A 228 -4.67 3.26 -27.44
CA TYR A 228 -5.27 2.03 -26.90
C TYR A 228 -4.19 0.98 -26.67
N GLY A 229 -4.11 0.48 -25.43
CA GLY A 229 -3.09 -0.49 -25.03
C GLY A 229 -3.39 -1.95 -25.39
N SER A 230 -4.66 -2.30 -25.62
CA SER A 230 -5.04 -3.68 -25.93
C SER A 230 -6.44 -3.81 -26.56
N ILE A 231 -6.72 -4.99 -27.12
CA ILE A 231 -8.04 -5.43 -27.57
C ILE A 231 -8.50 -6.55 -26.66
N ALA A 232 -9.69 -6.41 -26.09
CA ALA A 232 -10.32 -7.44 -25.28
C ALA A 232 -11.54 -8.04 -26.00
N LEU A 233 -11.78 -9.34 -25.81
CA LEU A 233 -13.03 -9.97 -26.21
C LEU A 233 -13.49 -11.05 -25.23
N ASP A 234 -14.79 -11.18 -25.13
CA ASP A 234 -15.46 -12.33 -24.53
C ASP A 234 -15.66 -13.40 -25.58
N MET A 235 -15.42 -14.66 -25.22
CA MET A 235 -15.60 -15.78 -26.15
C MET A 235 -16.24 -16.97 -25.45
N PHE A 236 -17.27 -17.54 -26.07
CA PHE A 236 -17.79 -18.87 -25.78
C PHE A 236 -17.31 -19.78 -26.93
N LEU A 237 -16.85 -20.98 -26.64
CA LEU A 237 -16.43 -21.92 -27.69
C LEU A 237 -17.37 -23.12 -27.68
N ILE A 238 -18.09 -23.33 -28.77
CA ILE A 238 -19.02 -24.44 -28.89
C ILE A 238 -18.20 -25.71 -29.10
N ASP A 239 -18.32 -26.67 -28.17
CA ASP A 239 -17.56 -27.92 -28.15
C ASP A 239 -16.02 -27.75 -28.27
N GLY A 240 -15.50 -26.60 -27.84
CA GLY A 240 -14.06 -26.29 -27.90
C GLY A 240 -13.52 -26.05 -29.32
N ARG A 241 -14.40 -25.84 -30.30
CA ARG A 241 -14.05 -25.66 -31.71
C ARG A 241 -13.35 -24.33 -31.95
N GLY A 242 -12.10 -24.40 -32.40
CA GLY A 242 -11.22 -23.24 -32.54
C GLY A 242 -10.47 -22.86 -31.27
N GLN A 243 -10.53 -23.69 -30.21
CA GLN A 243 -9.69 -23.54 -29.02
C GLN A 243 -8.19 -23.62 -29.34
N TRP A 244 -7.86 -24.43 -30.37
CA TRP A 244 -6.53 -24.63 -30.91
C TRP A 244 -6.47 -24.19 -32.38
N GLY A 245 -5.26 -23.88 -32.83
CA GLY A 245 -5.00 -23.38 -34.17
C GLY A 245 -3.73 -22.58 -34.21
N SER A 246 -3.62 -21.68 -35.19
CA SER A 246 -2.44 -20.85 -35.38
C SER A 246 -2.45 -19.56 -34.57
N GLY A 247 -3.34 -19.42 -33.58
CA GLY A 247 -3.47 -18.25 -32.72
C GLY A 247 -4.61 -17.30 -33.11
N MET A 248 -4.96 -16.38 -32.21
CA MET A 248 -5.94 -15.33 -32.49
C MET A 248 -5.41 -14.38 -33.56
N ARG A 249 -6.28 -14.01 -34.51
CA ARG A 249 -5.98 -13.05 -35.57
C ARG A 249 -6.69 -11.74 -35.31
N VAL A 250 -5.98 -10.65 -35.54
CA VAL A 250 -6.51 -9.29 -35.56
C VAL A 250 -6.23 -8.73 -36.94
N VAL A 251 -7.27 -8.30 -37.65
CA VAL A 251 -7.17 -7.71 -38.98
C VAL A 251 -7.62 -6.26 -38.89
N ILE A 252 -6.75 -5.31 -39.24
CA ILE A 252 -7.07 -3.88 -39.27
C ILE A 252 -6.88 -3.37 -40.68
N ASN A 253 -7.95 -2.87 -41.31
CA ASN A 253 -7.96 -2.41 -42.71
C ASN A 253 -7.30 -3.43 -43.67
N GLY A 254 -7.58 -4.72 -43.47
CA GLY A 254 -7.03 -5.82 -44.28
C GLY A 254 -5.62 -6.29 -43.89
N THR A 255 -4.93 -5.61 -42.96
CA THR A 255 -3.63 -6.06 -42.44
C THR A 255 -3.85 -7.06 -41.32
N GLU A 256 -3.53 -8.34 -41.56
CA GLU A 256 -3.64 -9.40 -40.57
C GLU A 256 -2.39 -9.50 -39.67
N MET A 257 -2.62 -9.59 -38.36
CA MET A 257 -1.63 -9.79 -37.32
C MET A 257 -1.99 -11.02 -36.49
N ASN A 258 -1.02 -11.91 -36.26
CA ASN A 258 -1.21 -13.14 -35.49
C ASN A 258 -0.64 -13.04 -34.08
N CYS A 259 -1.47 -12.96 -33.05
CA CYS A 259 -0.94 -12.85 -31.69
C CYS A 259 -0.19 -14.11 -31.21
N GLY A 260 -0.26 -15.24 -31.93
CA GLY A 260 0.51 -16.46 -31.61
C GLY A 260 -0.04 -17.28 -30.45
N LYS A 261 -1.09 -16.83 -29.77
CA LYS A 261 -1.82 -17.57 -28.74
C LYS A 261 -3.24 -17.84 -29.20
N GLY A 262 -3.67 -19.09 -29.15
CA GLY A 262 -5.07 -19.47 -29.39
C GLY A 262 -5.94 -19.21 -28.16
N PRO A 263 -7.27 -19.33 -28.28
CA PRO A 263 -8.20 -19.13 -27.17
C PRO A 263 -7.85 -19.93 -25.90
N SER A 264 -7.37 -21.18 -26.04
CA SER A 264 -6.99 -21.97 -24.86
C SER A 264 -5.89 -21.34 -24.02
N ALA A 265 -4.92 -20.68 -24.67
CA ALA A 265 -3.79 -20.06 -23.99
C ALA A 265 -4.19 -18.77 -23.26
N PHE A 266 -5.36 -18.20 -23.60
CA PHE A 266 -6.01 -17.13 -22.85
C PHE A 266 -6.99 -17.63 -21.79
N GLY A 267 -7.15 -18.95 -21.63
CA GLY A 267 -8.01 -19.56 -20.62
C GLY A 267 -9.44 -19.87 -21.08
N CYS A 268 -9.74 -19.81 -22.38
CA CYS A 268 -11.04 -20.22 -22.89
C CYS A 268 -11.25 -21.72 -22.72
N MET A 269 -12.42 -22.10 -22.18
CA MET A 269 -12.83 -23.50 -21.98
C MET A 269 -13.99 -23.87 -22.92
N PRO A 270 -14.10 -25.14 -23.34
CA PRO A 270 -15.27 -25.61 -24.10
C PRO A 270 -16.57 -25.34 -23.36
N ASN A 271 -17.59 -24.86 -24.09
CA ASN A 271 -18.95 -24.66 -23.61
C ASN A 271 -19.05 -23.78 -22.35
N ALA A 272 -18.11 -22.84 -22.18
CA ALA A 272 -18.10 -21.88 -21.10
C ALA A 272 -17.65 -20.50 -21.59
N TRP A 273 -18.25 -19.45 -21.02
CA TRP A 273 -17.85 -18.07 -21.30
C TRP A 273 -16.49 -17.75 -20.70
N ALA A 274 -15.57 -17.30 -21.54
CA ALA A 274 -14.31 -16.70 -21.16
C ALA A 274 -14.48 -15.17 -21.16
N ARG A 275 -15.05 -14.63 -20.08
CA ARG A 275 -15.30 -13.19 -19.92
C ARG A 275 -14.01 -12.46 -19.58
N GLU A 276 -13.68 -11.41 -20.33
CA GLU A 276 -12.48 -10.58 -20.19
C GLU A 276 -11.15 -11.35 -20.28
N ALA A 277 -11.19 -12.61 -20.73
CA ALA A 277 -10.04 -13.51 -20.68
C ALA A 277 -9.07 -13.28 -21.84
N ILE A 278 -9.61 -13.07 -23.04
CA ILE A 278 -8.77 -12.76 -24.20
C ILE A 278 -8.49 -11.26 -24.18
N ASN A 279 -7.27 -10.91 -23.78
CA ASN A 279 -6.75 -9.55 -23.79
C ASN A 279 -5.44 -9.56 -24.59
N ILE A 280 -5.46 -8.94 -25.77
CA ILE A 280 -4.36 -8.92 -26.74
C ILE A 280 -3.72 -7.53 -26.68
N PRO A 281 -2.52 -7.36 -26.09
CA PRO A 281 -1.83 -6.09 -26.07
C PRO A 281 -1.46 -5.61 -27.48
N ILE A 282 -1.56 -4.30 -27.68
CA ILE A 282 -1.12 -3.59 -28.88
C ILE A 282 0.22 -2.94 -28.54
N ILE A 283 1.25 -3.20 -29.34
CA ILE A 283 2.56 -2.57 -29.23
C ILE A 283 2.95 -1.93 -30.56
N SER A 284 3.93 -1.02 -30.54
CA SER A 284 4.54 -0.55 -31.80
C SER A 284 5.50 -1.62 -32.36
N VAL A 285 5.63 -1.69 -33.69
CA VAL A 285 6.70 -2.47 -34.35
C VAL A 285 8.11 -2.04 -33.94
N ALA A 286 8.28 -0.83 -33.39
CA ALA A 286 9.55 -0.38 -32.81
C ALA A 286 9.84 -1.02 -31.44
N GLU A 287 8.81 -1.42 -30.70
CA GLU A 287 8.92 -2.02 -29.36
C GLU A 287 9.09 -3.55 -29.44
N GLY A 288 8.64 -4.17 -30.52
CA GLY A 288 8.79 -5.60 -30.75
C GLY A 288 7.95 -6.14 -31.89
N SER A 289 7.79 -7.46 -31.92
CA SER A 289 7.02 -8.18 -32.93
C SER A 289 5.72 -8.76 -32.37
N THR A 290 4.77 -8.94 -33.28
CA THR A 290 3.56 -9.76 -33.11
C THR A 290 3.92 -11.19 -32.68
N GLY A 291 3.17 -11.77 -31.73
CA GLY A 291 3.43 -13.10 -31.14
C GLY A 291 3.23 -13.13 -29.62
N ASP A 292 3.35 -14.29 -28.98
CA ASP A 292 3.26 -14.46 -27.50
C ASP A 292 2.05 -13.84 -26.79
N GLY A 293 0.94 -13.64 -27.52
CA GLY A 293 -0.31 -13.06 -27.04
C GLY A 293 -0.49 -11.57 -27.35
N ARG A 294 0.42 -10.93 -28.10
CA ARG A 294 0.34 -9.50 -28.48
C ARG A 294 0.43 -9.28 -29.98
N ILE A 295 0.01 -8.11 -30.44
CA ILE A 295 0.16 -7.66 -31.83
C ILE A 295 1.00 -6.40 -31.91
N ALA A 296 1.82 -6.28 -32.96
CA ALA A 296 2.60 -5.10 -33.25
C ALA A 296 2.02 -4.36 -34.45
N ILE A 297 1.71 -3.07 -34.27
CA ILE A 297 1.14 -2.20 -35.31
C ILE A 297 2.18 -1.24 -35.86
N THR A 298 2.03 -0.88 -37.14
CA THR A 298 2.85 0.14 -37.80
C THR A 298 2.37 1.55 -37.41
N ASP A 299 3.24 2.55 -37.62
CA ASP A 299 2.89 3.96 -37.38
C ASP A 299 1.68 4.44 -38.20
N ASP A 300 1.43 3.85 -39.37
CA ASP A 300 0.28 4.17 -40.19
C ASP A 300 -1.03 3.67 -39.58
N LEU A 301 -1.02 2.44 -39.03
CA LEU A 301 -2.17 1.91 -38.30
C LEU A 301 -2.38 2.67 -36.97
N ALA A 302 -1.30 3.06 -36.30
CA ALA A 302 -1.33 3.75 -35.02
C ALA A 302 -2.04 5.12 -35.07
N LYS A 303 -2.07 5.77 -36.23
CA LYS A 303 -2.72 7.07 -36.45
C LYS A 303 -4.22 6.97 -36.74
N LEU A 304 -4.76 5.77 -36.95
CA LEU A 304 -6.16 5.59 -37.32
C LEU A 304 -7.09 5.97 -36.17
N SER A 305 -8.10 6.79 -36.48
CA SER A 305 -9.22 7.10 -35.58
C SER A 305 -10.52 6.40 -35.99
N GLU A 306 -10.57 5.88 -37.22
CA GLU A 306 -11.69 5.11 -37.79
C GLU A 306 -11.13 4.03 -38.72
N PHE A 307 -11.59 2.79 -38.58
CA PHE A 307 -11.05 1.64 -39.30
C PHE A 307 -11.97 0.41 -39.25
N ASP A 308 -11.78 -0.52 -40.17
CA ASP A 308 -12.40 -1.85 -40.10
C ASP A 308 -11.52 -2.78 -39.26
N LEU A 309 -12.10 -3.38 -38.24
CA LEU A 309 -11.52 -4.40 -37.39
C LEU A 309 -12.15 -5.76 -37.68
N ALA A 310 -11.35 -6.82 -37.79
CA ALA A 310 -11.83 -8.18 -37.68
C ALA A 310 -11.01 -8.97 -36.68
N ILE A 311 -11.64 -9.84 -35.90
CA ILE A 311 -10.96 -10.58 -34.85
C ILE A 311 -11.57 -11.96 -34.66
N GLY A 312 -10.73 -12.98 -34.43
CA GLY A 312 -11.20 -14.33 -34.19
C GLY A 312 -10.08 -15.36 -34.07
N SER A 313 -10.47 -16.62 -33.85
CA SER A 313 -9.50 -17.71 -33.75
C SER A 313 -9.00 -18.13 -35.14
N GLY A 314 -7.68 -18.07 -35.36
CA GLY A 314 -7.02 -18.58 -36.56
C GLY A 314 -7.02 -20.11 -36.62
N SER A 315 -8.20 -20.69 -36.79
CA SER A 315 -8.45 -22.12 -36.85
C SER A 315 -9.24 -22.49 -38.10
N GLY A 316 -9.10 -23.76 -38.53
CA GLY A 316 -9.92 -24.36 -39.58
C GLY A 316 -11.26 -24.89 -39.08
N GLU A 317 -11.52 -24.79 -37.78
CA GLU A 317 -12.73 -25.31 -37.14
C GLU A 317 -13.26 -24.33 -36.09
N TRP A 318 -13.22 -23.02 -36.35
CA TRP A 318 -13.71 -22.06 -35.36
C TRP A 318 -15.24 -22.03 -35.33
N HIS A 319 -15.80 -22.24 -34.14
CA HIS A 319 -17.23 -22.16 -33.86
C HIS A 319 -17.43 -21.61 -32.44
N ALA A 320 -18.06 -20.44 -32.33
CA ALA A 320 -18.10 -19.64 -31.11
C ALA A 320 -19.44 -18.94 -30.91
#